data_AF-A0A8S3W303-F1
#
_entry.id   AF-A0A8S3W303-F1
#
_cell.length_a   1.000
_cell.length_b   1.000
_cell.length_c   1.000
_cell.angle_alpha   90.00
_cell.angle_beta   90.00
_cell.angle_gamma   90.00
#
_symmetry.space_group_name_H-M   'P 1'
#
loop_
_entity.id
_entity.type
_entity.pdbx_description
1 polymer ?
#
loop_
_entity_poly.entity_id
_entity_poly.type
_entity_poly.pdbx_seq_one_letter_code
_entity_poly.pdbx_strand_id
1 'polypeptide(L)'
;MPLSIATIYEVFDAKNLGLYFPRKDQCEKFSLFKVGNLAAEEYSEHQQKKEEARIENDKDKNEGKIVFTVDMQAVMMAPKSKISSLYYRTKLQVHNLTFFNVKNRDGFCYLWNETEGGLNSEEFASVWVD
;
A
#
# COMPACT_ATOMS: atom_id res chain seq x y z
N MET A 1 33.82 -19.90 -5.93
CA MET A 1 32.87 -20.25 -4.86
C MET A 1 32.02 -19.00 -4.63
N PRO A 2 30.70 -19.01 -4.83
CA PRO A 2 29.89 -17.82 -4.60
C PRO A 2 30.00 -17.44 -3.11
N LEU A 3 30.37 -16.19 -2.81
CA LEU A 3 30.40 -15.69 -1.45
C LEU A 3 28.99 -15.70 -0.87
N SER A 4 28.87 -16.10 0.40
CA SER A 4 27.59 -16.06 1.10
C SER A 4 27.14 -14.62 1.37
N ILE A 5 25.84 -14.42 1.48
CA ILE A 5 25.27 -13.12 1.84
C ILE A 5 25.75 -12.63 3.22
N ALA A 6 26.09 -13.54 4.14
CA ALA A 6 26.61 -13.20 5.47
C ALA A 6 27.97 -12.49 5.38
N THR A 7 28.86 -12.99 4.51
CA THR A 7 30.17 -12.38 4.27
C THR A 7 30.05 -10.97 3.68
N ILE A 8 28.99 -10.71 2.91
CA ILE A 8 28.70 -9.37 2.38
C ILE A 8 28.27 -8.43 3.52
N TYR A 9 27.35 -8.86 4.39
CA TYR A 9 26.91 -8.05 5.53
C TYR A 9 28.04 -7.74 6.51
N GLU A 10 28.90 -8.71 6.82
CA GLU A 10 30.08 -8.49 7.69
C GLU A 10 31.03 -7.41 7.14
N VAL A 11 31.28 -7.41 5.83
CA VAL A 11 32.11 -6.40 5.17
C VAL A 11 31.43 -5.03 5.16
N PHE A 12 30.11 -4.99 4.99
CA PHE A 12 29.32 -3.75 5.05
C PHE A 12 29.39 -3.12 6.45
N ASP A 13 29.21 -3.91 7.49
CA ASP A 13 29.30 -3.46 8.88
C ASP A 13 30.72 -3.01 9.22
N ALA A 14 31.74 -3.81 8.87
CA ALA A 14 33.14 -3.48 9.10
C ALA A 14 33.59 -2.20 8.38
N LYS A 15 33.01 -1.89 7.22
CA LYS A 15 33.29 -0.66 6.47
C LYS A 15 32.32 0.48 6.79
N ASN A 16 31.37 0.29 7.70
CA ASN A 16 30.30 1.24 8.02
C ASN A 16 29.56 1.73 6.75
N LEU A 17 29.27 0.80 5.84
CA LEU A 17 28.56 1.07 4.60
C LEU A 17 27.08 0.71 4.77
N GLY A 18 26.20 1.58 4.30
CA GLY A 18 24.77 1.34 4.21
C GLY A 18 24.30 1.42 2.77
N LEU A 19 23.47 0.47 2.34
CA LEU A 19 22.77 0.60 1.06
C LEU A 19 21.60 1.57 1.26
N TYR A 20 21.65 2.72 0.60
CA TYR A 20 20.51 3.63 0.54
C TYR A 20 19.46 3.05 -0.41
N PHE A 21 18.35 2.58 0.18
CA PHE A 21 17.16 2.24 -0.58
C PHE A 21 16.23 3.45 -0.56
N PRO A 22 15.90 4.04 -1.73
CA PRO A 22 14.80 5.00 -1.81
C PRO A 22 13.54 4.39 -1.21
N ARG A 23 12.75 5.18 -0.46
CA ARG A 23 11.42 4.72 -0.03
C ARG A 23 10.64 4.29 -1.26
N LYS A 24 9.96 3.14 -1.19
CA LYS A 24 9.26 2.53 -2.33
C LYS A 24 8.26 3.49 -2.99
N ASP A 25 7.68 4.41 -2.23
CA ASP A 25 6.65 5.34 -2.69
C ASP A 25 7.18 6.78 -2.71
N GLN A 26 8.04 7.11 -3.69
CA GLN A 26 8.38 8.51 -3.97
C GLN A 26 7.38 9.09 -4.98
N CYS A 27 6.79 10.24 -4.64
CA CYS A 27 5.93 10.97 -5.56
C CYS A 27 6.70 11.34 -6.84
N GLU A 28 6.10 11.13 -8.01
CA GLU A 28 6.71 11.44 -9.30
C GLU A 28 7.18 12.90 -9.40
N LYS A 29 6.39 13.85 -8.87
CA LYS A 29 6.75 15.28 -8.85
C LYS A 29 8.00 15.56 -8.01
N PHE A 30 8.19 14.84 -6.90
CA PHE A 30 9.41 14.93 -6.11
C PHE A 30 10.63 14.38 -6.88
N SER A 31 10.46 13.24 -7.54
CA SER A 31 11.50 12.62 -8.36
C SER A 31 11.90 13.51 -9.55
N LEU A 32 10.92 14.11 -10.24
CA LEU A 32 11.14 15.04 -11.35
C LEU A 32 11.85 16.31 -10.91
N PHE A 33 11.46 16.89 -9.77
CA PHE A 33 12.15 18.05 -9.20
C PHE A 33 13.60 17.74 -8.84
N LYS A 34 13.88 16.57 -8.24
CA LYS A 34 15.24 16.14 -7.89
C LYS A 34 16.15 15.99 -9.12
N VAL A 35 15.58 15.58 -10.26
CA VAL A 35 16.29 15.45 -11.53
C VAL A 35 16.41 16.79 -12.28
N GLY A 36 15.71 17.84 -11.82
CA GLY A 36 15.72 19.18 -12.42
C GLY A 36 14.71 19.36 -13.56
N ASN A 37 13.80 18.42 -13.74
CA ASN A 37 12.79 18.42 -14.81
C ASN A 37 11.44 19.02 -14.39
N LEU A 38 11.39 19.72 -13.25
CA LEU A 38 10.18 20.37 -12.74
C LEU A 38 10.52 21.78 -12.27
N ALA A 39 9.66 22.77 -12.57
CA ALA A 39 9.87 24.13 -12.10
C ALA A 39 9.72 24.22 -10.57
N ALA A 40 10.46 25.13 -9.95
CA ALA A 40 10.39 25.34 -8.50
C ALA A 40 9.00 25.78 -8.02
N GLU A 41 8.27 26.54 -8.85
CA GLU A 41 6.90 26.98 -8.59
C GLU A 41 5.93 25.80 -8.53
N GLU A 42 5.96 24.90 -9.52
CA GLU A 42 5.12 23.69 -9.56
C GLU A 42 5.40 22.74 -8.38
N TYR A 43 6.67 22.67 -7.94
CA TYR A 43 7.03 21.90 -6.76
C TYR A 43 6.53 22.56 -5.47
N SER A 44 6.59 23.89 -5.37
CA SER A 44 6.07 24.65 -4.22
C SER A 44 4.56 24.45 -4.07
N GLU A 45 3.80 24.57 -5.16
CA GLU A 45 2.37 24.30 -5.16
C GLU A 45 2.05 22.86 -4.76
N HIS A 46 2.85 21.89 -5.21
CA HIS A 46 2.69 20.49 -4.81
C HIS A 46 2.91 20.30 -3.30
N GLN A 47 3.92 20.96 -2.72
CA GLN A 47 4.14 20.90 -1.26
C GLN A 47 3.01 21.58 -0.49
N GLN A 48 2.50 22.71 -0.98
CA GLN A 48 1.38 23.41 -0.36
C GLN A 48 0.12 22.53 -0.32
N LYS A 49 -0.28 21.97 -1.47
CA LYS A 49 -1.45 21.06 -1.54
C LYS A 49 -1.31 19.84 -0.64
N LYS A 50 -0.09 19.31 -0.52
CA LYS A 50 0.23 18.19 0.38
C LYS A 50 0.03 18.58 1.84
N GLU A 51 0.40 19.79 2.23
CA GLU A 51 0.23 20.27 3.60
C GLU A 51 -1.24 20.60 3.89
N GLU A 52 -1.94 21.23 2.95
CA GLU A 52 -3.39 21.48 3.06
C GLU A 52 -4.17 20.18 3.28
N ALA A 53 -3.88 19.12 2.50
CA ALA A 53 -4.51 17.81 2.66
C ALA A 53 -4.21 17.16 4.03
N ARG A 54 -3.02 17.40 4.61
CA ARG A 54 -2.67 16.91 5.94
C ARG A 54 -3.43 17.64 7.04
N ILE A 55 -3.52 18.96 6.92
CA ILE A 55 -4.28 19.79 7.85
C ILE A 55 -5.76 19.38 7.84
N GLU A 56 -6.33 19.14 6.67
CA GLU A 56 -7.72 18.66 6.55
C GLU A 56 -7.92 17.28 7.17
N ASN A 57 -7.04 16.32 6.87
CA ASN A 57 -7.09 14.99 7.48
C ASN A 57 -6.94 15.05 9.02
N ASP A 58 -6.09 15.93 9.54
CA ASP A 58 -5.96 16.10 10.99
C ASP A 58 -7.17 16.80 11.61
N LYS A 59 -7.85 17.69 10.89
CA LYS A 59 -9.16 18.22 11.33
C LYS A 59 -10.21 17.11 11.39
N ASP A 60 -10.30 16.28 10.36
CA ASP A 60 -11.27 15.18 10.27
C ASP A 60 -11.11 14.15 11.39
N LYS A 61 -9.87 13.84 11.78
CA LYS A 61 -9.59 12.96 12.94
C LYS A 61 -10.12 13.50 14.26
N ASN A 62 -10.11 14.82 14.43
CA ASN A 62 -10.42 15.49 15.68
C ASN A 62 -11.92 15.87 15.80
N GLU A 63 -12.65 15.94 14.69
CA GLU A 63 -14.03 16.45 14.64
C GLU A 63 -15.13 15.53 15.21
N GLY A 64 -14.80 14.53 16.02
CA GLY A 64 -15.80 13.65 16.66
C GLY A 64 -16.54 12.70 15.70
N LYS A 65 -16.30 12.80 14.40
CA LYS A 65 -16.81 11.89 13.36
C LYS A 65 -16.01 10.59 13.36
N ILE A 66 -16.64 9.51 12.88
CA ILE A 66 -15.95 8.26 12.57
C ILE A 66 -15.47 8.36 11.12
N VAL A 67 -14.16 8.25 10.91
CA VAL A 67 -13.53 8.35 9.59
C VAL A 67 -12.86 7.01 9.29
N PHE A 68 -13.30 6.37 8.21
CA PHE A 68 -12.72 5.14 7.70
C PHE A 68 -11.99 5.40 6.38
N THR A 69 -10.80 4.83 6.25
CA THR A 69 -10.17 4.61 4.96
C THR A 69 -10.50 3.19 4.52
N VAL A 70 -11.16 3.06 3.38
CA VAL A 70 -11.53 1.75 2.82
C VAL A 70 -10.69 1.52 1.57
N ASP A 71 -10.01 0.38 1.54
CA ASP A 71 -9.21 -0.04 0.40
C ASP A 71 -9.56 -1.48 0.01
N MET A 72 -9.66 -1.70 -1.30
CA MET A 72 -9.91 -3.01 -1.89
C MET A 72 -8.72 -3.37 -2.76
N GLN A 73 -8.06 -4.49 -2.45
CA GLN A 73 -6.94 -4.93 -3.26
C GLN A 73 -7.42 -5.63 -4.53
N ALA A 74 -6.57 -5.60 -5.56
CA ALA A 74 -6.77 -6.38 -6.77
C ALA A 74 -6.87 -7.90 -6.46
N VAL A 75 -7.73 -8.59 -7.22
CA VAL A 75 -8.08 -10.02 -7.06
C VAL A 75 -6.85 -10.88 -6.77
N MET A 76 -6.89 -11.58 -5.63
CA MET A 76 -5.83 -12.50 -5.22
C MET A 76 -6.16 -13.91 -5.70
N MET A 77 -5.22 -14.53 -6.42
CA MET A 77 -5.37 -15.91 -6.89
C MET A 77 -4.75 -16.88 -5.88
N ALA A 78 -5.56 -17.81 -5.35
CA ALA A 78 -5.14 -18.85 -4.43
C ALA A 78 -5.23 -20.25 -5.07
N PRO A 79 -4.22 -21.13 -4.88
CA PRO A 79 -2.98 -20.93 -4.13
C PRO A 79 -1.95 -20.09 -4.91
N LYS A 80 -1.19 -19.26 -4.18
CA LYS A 80 -0.09 -18.47 -4.76
C LYS A 80 1.08 -19.39 -5.08
N SER A 81 1.34 -19.62 -6.36
CA SER A 81 2.49 -20.40 -6.82
C SER A 81 3.13 -19.80 -8.06
N LYS A 82 4.47 -19.89 -8.12
CA LYS A 82 5.30 -19.46 -9.26
C LYS A 82 5.61 -20.61 -10.24
N ILE A 83 5.08 -21.80 -9.99
CA ILE A 83 5.33 -22.98 -10.82
C ILE A 83 4.47 -22.88 -12.10
N SER A 84 5.09 -23.06 -13.26
CA SER A 84 4.43 -22.95 -14.57
C SER A 84 3.27 -23.93 -14.75
N SER A 85 3.32 -25.11 -14.12
CA SER A 85 2.23 -26.10 -14.17
C SER A 85 0.92 -25.62 -13.52
N LEU A 86 1.00 -24.64 -12.61
CA LEU A 86 -0.16 -23.99 -11.99
C LEU A 86 -0.70 -22.81 -12.81
N TYR A 87 -0.08 -22.46 -13.94
CA TYR A 87 -0.59 -21.43 -14.84
C TYR A 87 -1.89 -21.87 -15.54
N TYR A 88 -1.99 -23.15 -15.92
CA TYR A 88 -3.14 -23.72 -16.60
C TYR A 88 -4.19 -24.33 -15.67
N ARG A 89 -3.94 -24.31 -14.36
CA ARG A 89 -4.91 -24.81 -13.37
C ARG A 89 -5.80 -23.66 -12.93
N THR A 90 -7.09 -23.96 -12.73
CA THR A 90 -8.05 -23.02 -12.13
C THR A 90 -7.54 -22.62 -10.75
N LYS A 91 -7.49 -21.31 -10.50
CA LYS A 91 -7.13 -20.74 -9.21
C LYS A 91 -8.38 -20.10 -8.64
N LEU A 92 -8.55 -20.25 -7.34
CA LEU A 92 -9.65 -19.65 -6.61
C LEU A 92 -9.42 -18.13 -6.54
N GLN A 93 -10.41 -17.36 -6.95
CA GLN A 93 -10.40 -15.92 -6.75
C GLN A 93 -10.76 -15.60 -5.30
N VAL A 94 -9.89 -14.84 -4.65
CA VAL A 94 -10.04 -14.37 -3.27
C VAL A 94 -10.04 -12.86 -3.29
N HIS A 95 -11.04 -12.29 -2.64
CA HIS A 95 -11.25 -10.86 -2.51
C HIS A 95 -10.93 -10.43 -1.08
N ASN A 96 -10.34 -9.24 -0.94
CA ASN A 96 -10.12 -8.61 0.35
C ASN A 96 -10.62 -7.17 0.34
N LEU A 97 -11.37 -6.84 1.39
CA LEU A 97 -11.82 -5.49 1.69
C LEU A 97 -11.28 -5.08 3.04
N THR A 98 -10.60 -3.94 3.08
CA THR A 98 -9.96 -3.44 4.29
C THR A 98 -10.58 -2.14 4.74
N PHE A 99 -10.84 -2.03 6.04
CA PHE A 99 -11.31 -0.82 6.68
C PHE A 99 -10.29 -0.40 7.72
N PHE A 100 -9.88 0.86 7.67
CA PHE A 100 -8.98 1.43 8.64
C PHE A 100 -9.63 2.63 9.31
N ASN A 101 -9.90 2.52 10.61
CA ASN A 101 -10.40 3.62 11.42
C ASN A 101 -9.24 4.58 11.70
N VAL A 102 -9.29 5.77 11.11
CA VAL A 102 -8.21 6.75 11.19
C VAL A 102 -8.01 7.26 12.62
N LYS A 103 -9.07 7.29 13.43
CA LYS A 103 -9.08 7.84 14.79
C LYS A 103 -8.55 6.83 15.81
N ASN A 104 -9.14 5.63 15.83
CA ASN A 104 -8.76 4.58 16.78
C ASN A 104 -7.52 3.80 16.34
N ARG A 105 -7.16 3.90 15.05
CA ARG A 105 -6.14 3.08 14.39
C ARG A 105 -6.47 1.59 14.34
N ASP A 106 -7.75 1.26 14.43
CA ASP A 106 -8.26 -0.10 14.27
C ASP A 106 -8.31 -0.46 12.78
N GLY A 107 -7.86 -1.67 12.44
CA GLY A 107 -7.89 -2.20 11.09
C GLY A 107 -8.72 -3.48 11.02
N PHE A 108 -9.69 -3.51 10.11
CA PHE A 108 -10.50 -4.68 9.79
C PHE A 108 -10.18 -5.16 8.37
N CYS A 109 -10.09 -6.47 8.19
CA CYS A 109 -9.82 -7.10 6.91
C CYS A 109 -10.82 -8.24 6.70
N TYR A 110 -11.73 -8.04 5.75
CA TYR A 110 -12.71 -9.03 5.34
C TYR A 110 -12.19 -9.76 4.13
N LEU A 111 -12.22 -11.09 4.19
CA LEU A 111 -11.72 -11.97 3.14
C LEU A 111 -12.83 -12.95 2.77
N TRP A 112 -13.13 -13.06 1.49
CA TRP A 112 -14.04 -14.08 0.97
C TRP A 112 -13.53 -14.58 -0.37
N ASN A 113 -13.95 -15.78 -0.76
CA ASN A 113 -13.65 -16.34 -2.06
C ASN A 113 -14.87 -16.32 -2.99
N GLU A 114 -14.64 -16.55 -4.28
CA GLU A 114 -15.70 -16.56 -5.32
C GLU A 114 -16.84 -17.57 -5.09
N THR A 115 -16.68 -18.54 -4.17
CA THR A 115 -17.76 -19.48 -3.81
C THR A 115 -18.61 -18.98 -2.64
N GLU A 116 -18.09 -18.05 -1.84
CA GLU A 116 -18.77 -17.48 -0.68
C GLU A 116 -19.55 -16.22 -1.06
N GLY A 117 -19.01 -15.40 -1.97
CA GLY A 117 -19.64 -14.16 -2.37
C GLY A 117 -18.98 -13.54 -3.60
N GLY A 118 -19.75 -12.69 -4.30
CA GLY A 118 -19.31 -12.01 -5.51
C GLY A 118 -18.62 -10.66 -5.26
N LEU A 119 -18.51 -9.87 -6.33
CA LEU A 119 -18.12 -8.44 -6.30
C LEU A 119 -19.33 -7.52 -6.50
N ASN A 120 -20.50 -7.97 -6.07
CA ASN A 120 -21.75 -7.23 -6.23
C ASN A 120 -21.90 -6.20 -5.10
N SER A 121 -22.62 -5.11 -5.36
CA SER A 121 -22.85 -4.06 -4.36
C SER A 121 -23.52 -4.56 -3.08
N GLU A 122 -24.33 -5.62 -3.17
CA GLU A 122 -25.01 -6.24 -2.02
C GLU A 122 -24.01 -6.88 -1.04
N GLU A 123 -23.00 -7.57 -1.55
CA GLU A 123 -21.91 -8.19 -0.76
C GLU A 123 -21.08 -7.12 -0.04
N PHE A 124 -20.83 -5.99 -0.72
CA PHE A 124 -20.12 -4.90 -0.07
C PHE A 124 -20.98 -4.25 1.02
N ALA A 125 -22.28 -4.07 0.77
CA ALA A 125 -23.19 -3.48 1.73
C ALA A 125 -23.37 -4.35 2.98
N SER A 126 -23.35 -5.68 2.85
CA SER A 126 -23.43 -6.58 4.02
C SER A 126 -22.22 -6.40 4.94
N VAL A 127 -21.01 -6.24 4.39
CA VAL A 127 -19.79 -6.00 5.16
C VAL A 127 -19.80 -4.66 5.91
N TRP A 128 -20.53 -3.66 5.40
CA TRP A 128 -20.69 -2.37 6.08
C TRP A 128 -21.66 -2.41 7.27
N VAL A 129 -22.54 -3.41 7.32
CA VAL A 129 -23.59 -3.55 8.34
C VAL A 129 -23.19 -4.51 9.47
N ASP A 130 -22.19 -5.37 9.22
CA ASP A 130 -21.55 -6.25 10.22
C ASP A 130 -20.79 -5.48 11.32
#